data_AF-A0A7L2YC42-F1
#
_entry.id   AF-A0A7L2YC42-F1
#
_cell.length_a   1.000
_cell.length_b   1.000
_cell.length_c   1.000
_cell.angle_alpha   90.00
_cell.angle_beta   90.00
_cell.angle_gamma   90.00
#
_symmetry.space_group_name_H-M   'P 1'
#
loop_
_entity.id
_entity.type
_entity.pdbx_description
1 polymer ?
#
loop_
_entity_poly.entity_id
_entity_poly.type
_entity_poly.pdbx_seq_one_letter_code
_entity_poly.pdbx_strand_id
1 'polypeptide(L)'
;STQALLSSSAQALLSGGLGALARDSSFVAVTRDEIAASSQLEMDEVEKAAVELLKGRETLQGTKPGSALLDTSAVPPGSSPGLAAAPSQKTVTVTRL
;
A
#
# COMPACT_ATOMS: atom_id res chain seq x y z
N SER A 1 -21.63 4.30 30.36
CA SER A 1 -20.83 3.90 29.18
C SER A 1 -20.30 5.11 28.47
N THR A 2 -19.17 5.65 28.90
CA THR A 2 -18.45 6.70 28.16
C THR A 2 -17.40 6.00 27.32
N GLN A 3 -17.81 5.47 26.17
CA GLN A 3 -16.82 5.20 25.13
C GLN A 3 -16.26 6.58 24.78
N ALA A 4 -15.06 6.87 25.28
CA ALA A 4 -14.34 8.09 24.93
C ALA A 4 -14.28 8.10 23.40
N LEU A 5 -15.01 9.02 22.78
CA LEU A 5 -15.04 9.16 21.34
C LEU A 5 -13.66 9.68 20.96
N LEU A 6 -12.71 8.78 20.68
CA LEU A 6 -11.43 9.16 20.11
C LEU A 6 -11.74 9.97 18.84
N SER A 7 -11.01 11.05 18.61
CA SER A 7 -11.12 11.80 17.35
C SER A 7 -10.85 10.87 16.17
N SER A 8 -11.42 11.20 15.01
CA SER A 8 -11.22 10.49 13.75
C SER A 8 -9.74 10.45 13.38
N SER A 9 -8.99 11.51 13.70
CA SER A 9 -7.52 11.54 13.61
C SER A 9 -6.86 10.40 14.42
N ALA A 10 -7.23 10.23 15.69
CA ALA A 10 -6.71 9.14 16.51
C ALA A 10 -7.17 7.76 16.00
N GLN A 11 -8.40 7.65 15.50
CA GLN A 11 -8.94 6.41 14.96
C GLN A 11 -8.28 6.01 13.64
N ALA A 12 -7.90 6.98 12.80
CA ALA A 12 -7.12 6.77 11.58
C ALA A 12 -5.70 6.26 11.89
N LEU A 13 -5.05 6.80 12.92
CA LEU A 13 -3.75 6.32 13.40
C LEU A 13 -3.84 4.90 13.98
N LEU A 14 -4.85 4.62 14.82
CA LEU A 14 -5.14 3.27 15.34
C LEU A 14 -5.31 2.29 14.19
N SER A 15 -6.10 2.70 13.21
CA SER A 15 -6.32 1.95 12.00
C SER A 15 -4.97 1.67 11.32
N GLY A 16 -4.18 2.69 11.00
CA GLY A 16 -2.89 2.58 10.32
C GLY A 16 -1.77 1.82 11.07
N GLY A 17 -2.04 1.25 12.24
CA GLY A 17 -1.07 0.45 13.01
C GLY A 17 -0.26 1.26 14.04
N LEU A 18 -0.56 2.54 14.23
CA LEU A 18 0.14 3.45 15.15
C LEU A 18 -0.53 3.49 16.52
N GLY A 19 -0.97 2.33 17.04
CA GLY A 19 -1.88 2.26 18.18
C GLY A 19 -1.34 2.79 19.51
N ALA A 20 -0.02 2.75 19.73
CA ALA A 20 0.59 3.37 20.92
C ALA A 20 0.53 4.90 20.84
N LEU A 21 0.82 5.47 19.66
CA LEU A 21 0.81 6.91 19.41
C LEU A 21 -0.60 7.48 19.36
N ALA A 22 -1.57 6.72 18.86
CA ALA A 22 -2.97 7.13 18.82
C ALA A 22 -3.63 7.24 20.20
N ARG A 23 -3.02 6.65 21.24
CA ARG A 23 -3.46 6.78 22.64
C ARG A 23 -2.77 7.94 23.36
N ASP A 24 -1.73 8.52 22.78
CA ASP A 24 -1.03 9.69 23.29
C ASP A 24 -1.71 10.96 22.77
N SER A 25 -2.41 11.67 23.65
CA SER A 25 -3.15 12.88 23.27
C SER A 25 -2.24 14.03 22.83
N SER A 26 -1.00 14.10 23.33
CA SER A 26 -0.03 15.10 22.91
C SER A 26 0.45 14.82 21.49
N PHE A 27 0.76 13.55 21.20
CA PHE A 27 1.15 13.14 19.86
C PHE A 27 0.04 13.42 18.85
N VAL A 28 -1.21 13.05 19.16
CA VAL A 28 -2.36 13.27 18.29
C VAL A 28 -2.59 14.76 18.03
N ALA A 29 -2.49 15.60 19.05
CA ALA A 29 -2.64 17.05 18.91
C ALA A 29 -1.54 17.64 18.01
N VAL A 30 -0.27 17.38 18.33
CA VAL A 30 0.87 17.88 17.54
C VAL A 30 0.83 17.39 16.10
N THR A 31 0.49 16.12 15.88
CA THR A 31 0.39 15.55 14.53
C THR A 31 -0.72 16.21 13.74
N ARG A 32 -1.88 16.47 14.36
CA ARG A 32 -2.99 17.14 13.69
C ARG A 32 -2.63 18.59 13.34
N ASP A 33 -1.99 19.30 14.26
CA ASP A 33 -1.52 20.67 14.05
C ASP A 33 -0.47 20.74 12.93
N GLU A 34 0.48 19.80 12.91
CA GLU A 34 1.50 19.75 11.85
C GLU A 34 0.93 19.35 10.50
N ILE A 35 -0.04 18.44 10.46
CA ILE A 35 -0.75 18.10 9.21
C ILE A 35 -1.52 19.33 8.71
N ALA A 36 -2.23 20.03 9.59
CA ALA A 36 -2.94 21.26 9.25
C ALA A 36 -1.98 22.32 8.69
N ALA A 37 -0.86 22.59 9.38
CA ALA A 37 0.14 23.56 8.94
C ALA A 37 0.83 23.15 7.62
N SER A 38 1.30 21.90 7.53
CA SER A 38 2.02 21.40 6.35
C SER A 38 1.13 21.30 5.11
N SER A 39 -0.15 20.98 5.32
CA SER A 39 -1.13 20.83 4.23
C SER A 39 -1.91 22.11 3.96
N GLN A 40 -1.71 23.17 4.76
CA GLN A 40 -2.48 24.41 4.73
C GLN A 40 -4.00 24.18 4.87
N LEU A 41 -4.38 23.27 5.77
CA LEU A 41 -5.77 22.89 6.04
C LEU A 41 -6.24 23.44 7.38
N GLU A 42 -7.53 23.71 7.50
CA GLU A 42 -8.15 23.94 8.80
C GLU A 42 -8.29 22.63 9.58
N MET A 43 -8.40 22.73 10.90
CA MET A 43 -8.47 21.56 11.78
C MET A 43 -9.71 20.70 11.51
N ASP A 44 -10.84 21.32 11.15
CA ASP A 44 -12.06 20.61 10.78
C ASP A 44 -11.90 19.84 9.47
N GLU A 45 -11.10 20.37 8.53
CA GLU A 45 -10.80 19.70 7.26
C GLU A 45 -9.85 18.52 7.45
N VAL A 46 -8.85 18.63 8.33
CA VAL A 46 -7.98 17.51 8.70
C VAL A 46 -8.79 16.37 9.31
N GLU A 47 -9.75 16.70 10.18
CA GLU A 47 -10.62 15.71 10.80
C GLU A 47 -11.56 15.05 9.77
N LYS A 48 -12.10 15.83 8.83
CA LYS A 48 -12.89 15.31 7.71
C LYS A 48 -12.07 14.37 6.83
N ALA A 49 -10.83 14.73 6.51
CA ALA A 49 -9.93 13.89 5.72
C ALA A 49 -9.63 12.57 6.45
N ALA A 50 -9.44 12.60 7.78
CA ALA A 50 -9.27 11.38 8.58
C ALA A 50 -10.50 10.47 8.50
N VAL A 51 -11.71 11.02 8.56
CA VAL A 51 -12.96 10.26 8.36
C VAL A 51 -13.02 9.63 6.96
N GLU A 52 -12.65 10.36 5.92
CA GLU A 52 -12.65 9.86 4.54
C GLU A 52 -11.62 8.73 4.34
N LEU A 53 -10.43 8.85 4.94
CA LEU A 53 -9.42 7.79 4.94
C LEU A 53 -9.90 6.51 5.62
N LEU A 54 -10.57 6.64 6.77
CA LEU A 54 -11.16 5.51 7.49
C LEU A 54 -12.19 4.77 6.63
N LYS A 55 -13.10 5.51 6.00
CA LYS A 55 -14.10 4.94 5.06
C LYS A 55 -13.44 4.24 3.87
N GLY A 56 -12.44 4.89 3.24
CA GLY A 56 -11.69 4.30 2.14
C GLY A 56 -11.06 2.96 2.53
N ARG A 57 -10.61 2.82 3.77
CA ARG A 57 -10.06 1.57 4.27
C ARG A 57 -11.09 0.49 4.57
N GLU A 58 -12.24 0.85 5.12
CA GLU A 58 -13.36 -0.08 5.32
C GLU A 58 -13.82 -0.67 3.99
N THR A 59 -13.89 0.14 2.93
CA THR A 59 -14.23 -0.34 1.58
C THR A 59 -13.17 -1.30 1.01
N LEU A 60 -11.89 -1.08 1.32
CA LEU A 60 -10.79 -1.95 0.88
C LEU A 60 -10.75 -3.27 1.67
N GLN A 61 -11.12 -3.27 2.96
CA GLN A 61 -11.20 -4.51 3.77
C GLN A 61 -12.46 -5.35 3.49
N GLY A 62 -13.47 -4.77 2.84
CA GLY A 62 -14.63 -5.51 2.32
C GLY A 62 -14.30 -6.41 1.11
N THR A 63 -13.14 -6.20 0.46
CA THR A 63 -12.59 -7.18 -0.47
C THR A 63 -11.84 -8.24 0.35
N LYS A 64 -12.32 -9.47 0.29
CA LYS A 64 -11.73 -10.63 0.99
C LYS A 64 -10.20 -10.62 0.85
N PRO A 65 -9.40 -10.68 1.93
CA PRO A 65 -7.97 -10.94 1.84
C PRO A 65 -7.82 -12.41 1.43
N GLY A 66 -7.85 -12.65 0.13
CA GLY A 66 -8.03 -13.99 -0.41
C GLY A 66 -7.95 -14.04 -1.92
N SER A 67 -7.02 -13.29 -2.49
CA SER A 67 -6.32 -13.71 -3.70
C SER A 67 -4.90 -13.21 -3.53
N ALA A 68 -4.06 -14.06 -2.94
CA ALA A 68 -2.67 -14.02 -3.29
C ALA A 68 -2.62 -14.02 -4.83
N LEU A 69 -2.23 -12.91 -5.43
CA LEU A 69 -1.79 -12.92 -6.81
C LEU A 69 -0.46 -13.66 -6.78
N LEU A 70 -0.56 -15.00 -6.83
CA LEU A 70 0.53 -15.87 -7.16
C LEU A 70 0.87 -15.61 -8.63
N ASP A 71 1.54 -14.49 -8.89
CA ASP A 71 2.40 -14.35 -10.07
C ASP A 71 3.75 -15.03 -9.79
N THR A 72 3.72 -16.20 -9.15
CA THR A 72 4.75 -17.20 -9.38
C THR A 72 4.36 -17.86 -10.69
N SER A 73 4.96 -17.33 -11.76
CA SER A 73 5.07 -17.93 -13.10
C SER A 73 4.81 -19.44 -13.04
N ALA A 74 3.62 -19.82 -13.49
CA ALA A 74 3.30 -21.21 -13.77
C ALA A 74 4.20 -21.65 -14.92
N VAL A 75 5.38 -22.19 -14.59
CA VAL A 75 6.13 -23.09 -15.47
C VAL A 75 5.36 -24.41 -15.46
N PRO A 76 4.66 -24.79 -16.54
CA PRO A 76 4.12 -26.14 -16.61
C PRO A 76 5.30 -27.12 -16.68
N PRO A 77 5.27 -28.25 -15.95
CA PRO A 77 6.22 -29.34 -16.17
C PRO A 77 5.79 -30.06 -17.45
N GLY A 78 6.23 -29.53 -18.60
CA GLY A 78 5.94 -30.04 -19.92
C GLY A 78 7.17 -30.68 -20.54
N SER A 79 7.22 -32.00 -20.45
CA SER A 79 8.01 -32.99 -21.19
C SER A 79 8.97 -32.50 -22.29
N SER A 80 10.21 -32.97 -22.18
CA SER A 80 11.26 -32.94 -23.19
C SER A 80 10.76 -33.22 -24.62
N PRO A 81 11.13 -32.37 -25.59
CA PRO A 81 11.19 -32.78 -27.00
C PRO A 81 12.65 -33.00 -27.41
N GLY A 82 12.94 -34.24 -27.79
CA GLY A 82 14.23 -34.62 -28.35
C GLY A 82 14.49 -34.02 -29.74
N LEU A 83 15.79 -33.93 -30.04
CA LEU A 83 16.40 -34.18 -31.36
C LEU A 83 15.69 -33.58 -32.58
N ALA A 84 16.11 -32.39 -33.01
CA ALA A 84 16.19 -32.07 -34.43
C ALA A 84 17.34 -31.10 -34.70
N ALA A 85 18.06 -31.37 -35.78
CA ALA A 85 19.38 -30.90 -36.10
C ALA A 85 19.44 -29.47 -36.68
N ALA A 86 20.61 -28.83 -36.46
CA ALA A 86 21.53 -28.28 -37.48
C ALA A 86 22.09 -26.89 -37.10
N PRO A 87 23.41 -26.68 -37.18
CA PRO A 87 24.03 -25.39 -36.89
C PRO A 87 23.90 -24.46 -38.09
N SER A 88 23.57 -23.19 -37.87
CA SER A 88 23.75 -22.14 -38.88
C SER A 88 24.42 -20.95 -38.24
N GLN A 89 25.73 -20.88 -38.43
CA GLN A 89 26.51 -19.70 -38.15
C GLN A 89 26.13 -18.60 -39.13
N LYS A 90 25.84 -17.40 -38.63
CA LYS A 90 25.92 -16.19 -39.45
C LYS A 90 26.79 -15.16 -38.76
N THR A 91 27.97 -15.03 -39.32
CA THR A 91 29.03 -14.04 -39.13
C THR A 91 28.49 -12.63 -38.88
N VAL A 92 28.91 -12.02 -37.77
CA VAL A 92 28.74 -10.59 -37.49
C VAL A 92 30.03 -9.89 -37.90
N THR A 93 29.97 -9.14 -39.00
CA THR A 93 31.06 -8.24 -39.42
C THR A 93 30.97 -6.96 -38.59
N VAL A 94 31.97 -6.72 -37.74
CA VAL A 94 32.16 -5.44 -37.05
C VAL A 94 33.08 -4.57 -37.88
N THR A 95 32.53 -3.56 -38.55
CA THR A 95 33.32 -2.48 -39.17
C THR A 95 33.83 -1.57 -38.06
N ARG A 96 35.15 -1.41 -37.95
CA ARG A 96 35.80 -0.44 -37.05
C ARG A 96 36.55 0.57 -37.91
N LEU A 97 36.13 1.83 -37.80
CA LEU A 97 36.72 3.11 -38.25
C LEU A 97 37.24 3.18 -39.69
#